data_AF-A0A2V5TIP1-F1
#
_entry.id   AF-A0A2V5TIP1-F1
#
_cell.length_a   1.000
_cell.length_b   1.000
_cell.length_c   1.000
_cell.angle_alpha   90.00
_cell.angle_beta   90.00
_cell.angle_gamma   90.00
#
_symmetry.space_group_name_H-M   'P 1'
#
loop_
_entity.id
_entity.type
_entity.pdbx_description
1 polymer ?
#
loop_
_entity_poly.entity_id
_entity_poly.type
_entity_poly.pdbx_seq_one_letter_code
_entity_poly.pdbx_strand_id
1 'polypeptide(L)'
;VLGPIGAGIVSAGMALSMFVALNGTIMSGARLPFIMSRDGYFFSALGDVHPRFRTPSTALLVQAGLSIILLLLRGSFRQFFSLAIFSEWLFYMLTASTIFVFRRRDPNVPRPYRVWGYPVVPLLFVLASGLLLYFTFVDNVRNSLLGCLVILAGVPVF
;
A
#
# COMPACT_ATOMS: atom_id res chain seq x y z
N VAL A 1 -24.58 -8.90 28.89
CA VAL A 1 -25.91 -8.25 28.81
C VAL A 1 -26.45 -8.12 27.37
N LEU A 2 -25.87 -8.75 26.32
CA LEU A 2 -26.59 -8.92 25.04
C LEU A 2 -26.49 -10.33 24.40
N GLY A 3 -25.84 -11.28 25.09
CA GLY A 3 -25.84 -12.70 24.70
C GLY A 3 -25.38 -12.98 23.25
N PRO A 4 -25.81 -14.11 22.66
CA PRO A 4 -25.50 -14.50 21.28
C PRO A 4 -26.01 -13.51 20.22
N ILE A 5 -27.11 -12.81 20.50
CA ILE A 5 -27.74 -11.85 19.57
C ILE A 5 -26.84 -10.62 19.39
N GLY A 6 -26.24 -10.11 20.48
CA GLY A 6 -25.26 -9.02 20.39
C GLY A 6 -24.01 -9.41 19.61
N ALA A 7 -23.50 -10.62 19.81
CA ALA A 7 -22.38 -11.13 19.02
C ALA A 7 -22.74 -11.22 17.52
N GLY A 8 -23.98 -11.63 17.20
CA GLY A 8 -24.48 -11.68 15.82
C GLY A 8 -24.55 -10.30 15.16
N ILE A 9 -25.10 -9.30 15.84
CA ILE A 9 -25.20 -7.92 15.32
C ILE A 9 -23.80 -7.33 15.09
N VAL A 10 -22.88 -7.49 16.05
CA VAL A 10 -21.51 -6.99 15.92
C VAL A 10 -20.78 -7.69 14.78
N SER A 11 -20.92 -9.00 14.65
CA SER A 11 -20.28 -9.77 13.56
C SER A 11 -20.83 -9.36 12.19
N ALA A 12 -22.14 -9.12 12.07
CA ALA A 12 -22.75 -8.62 10.84
C ALA A 12 -22.25 -7.22 10.49
N GLY A 13 -22.12 -6.33 11.48
CA GLY A 13 -21.54 -5.00 11.30
C GLY A 13 -20.08 -5.04 10.86
N MET A 14 -19.26 -5.93 11.45
CA MET A 14 -17.87 -6.15 11.04
C MET A 14 -17.78 -6.67 9.60
N ALA A 15 -18.60 -7.65 9.23
CA ALA A 15 -18.64 -8.20 7.88
C ALA A 15 -19.02 -7.13 6.84
N LEU A 16 -20.03 -6.31 7.14
CA LEU A 16 -20.43 -5.20 6.28
C LEU A 16 -19.31 -4.15 6.15
N SER A 17 -18.66 -3.79 7.26
CA SER A 17 -17.54 -2.84 7.26
C SER A 17 -16.36 -3.35 6.40
N MET A 18 -16.00 -4.62 6.54
CA MET A 18 -14.98 -5.25 5.72
C MET A 18 -15.37 -5.22 4.23
N PHE A 19 -16.63 -5.52 3.90
CA PHE A 19 -17.09 -5.50 2.52
C PHE A 19 -17.00 -4.10 1.89
N VAL A 20 -17.40 -3.06 2.63
CA VAL A 20 -17.30 -1.67 2.19
C VAL A 20 -15.83 -1.26 2.00
N ALA A 21 -14.96 -1.58 2.94
CA ALA A 21 -13.53 -1.28 2.85
C ALA A 21 -12.85 -2.01 1.68
N LEU A 22 -13.20 -3.27 1.43
CA LEU A 22 -12.71 -4.06 0.29
C LEU A 22 -13.11 -3.42 -1.04
N ASN A 23 -14.36 -2.96 -1.18
CA ASN A 23 -14.78 -2.28 -2.40
C ASN A 23 -13.95 -1.01 -2.67
N GLY A 24 -13.72 -0.18 -1.65
CA GLY A 24 -12.92 1.03 -1.76
C GLY A 24 -11.45 0.76 -2.13
N THR A 25 -10.85 -0.25 -1.50
CA THR A 25 -9.45 -0.64 -1.77
C THR A 25 -9.27 -1.26 -3.16
N ILE A 26 -10.24 -2.03 -3.67
CA ILE A 26 -10.20 -2.55 -5.05
C ILE A 26 -10.24 -1.39 -6.06
N MET A 27 -11.14 -0.42 -5.86
CA MET A 27 -11.27 0.73 -6.76
C MET A 27 -10.03 1.63 -6.74
N SER A 28 -9.39 1.81 -5.59
CA SER A 28 -8.14 2.56 -5.48
C SER A 28 -6.95 1.79 -6.07
N GLY A 29 -6.85 0.49 -5.75
CA GLY A 29 -5.78 -0.39 -6.19
C GLY A 29 -5.63 -0.47 -7.70
N ALA A 30 -6.75 -0.49 -8.45
CA ALA A 30 -6.72 -0.56 -9.91
C ALA A 30 -6.23 0.74 -10.59
N ARG A 31 -6.24 1.89 -9.90
CA ARG A 31 -5.82 3.18 -10.47
C ARG A 31 -4.30 3.31 -10.57
N LEU A 32 -3.56 2.70 -9.65
CA LEU A 32 -2.09 2.74 -9.65
C LEU A 32 -1.48 2.09 -10.91
N PRO A 33 -1.78 0.81 -11.26
CA PRO A 33 -1.25 0.19 -12.46
C PRO A 33 -1.76 0.86 -13.74
N PHE A 34 -2.99 1.40 -13.72
CA PHE A 34 -3.53 2.18 -14.83
C PHE A 34 -2.67 3.44 -15.12
N ILE A 35 -2.33 4.23 -14.09
CA ILE A 35 -1.48 5.42 -14.27
C ILE A 35 -0.06 4.99 -14.67
N MET A 36 0.52 3.98 -14.02
CA MET A 36 1.87 3.49 -14.33
C MET A 36 1.99 2.98 -15.77
N SER A 37 0.97 2.31 -16.30
CA SER A 37 0.94 1.86 -17.70
C SER A 37 0.84 3.02 -18.69
N ARG A 38 0.13 4.10 -18.33
CA ARG A 38 0.05 5.33 -19.14
C ARG A 38 1.37 6.09 -19.17
N ASP A 39 2.11 6.05 -18.06
CA ASP A 39 3.43 6.66 -17.94
C ASP A 39 4.55 5.77 -18.56
N GLY A 40 4.19 4.63 -19.17
CA GLY A 40 5.09 3.74 -19.91
C GLY A 40 5.85 2.72 -19.06
N TYR A 41 5.61 2.70 -17.74
CA TYR A 41 6.31 1.83 -16.78
C TYR A 41 5.68 0.43 -16.64
N PHE A 42 4.53 0.17 -17.26
CA PHE A 42 3.84 -1.12 -17.19
C PHE A 42 3.24 -1.50 -18.55
N PHE A 43 2.87 -2.77 -18.74
CA PHE A 43 2.25 -3.26 -19.98
C PHE A 43 1.07 -2.38 -20.41
N SER A 44 1.08 -1.90 -21.66
CA SER A 44 0.09 -0.97 -22.21
C SER A 44 -1.36 -1.47 -22.11
N ALA A 45 -1.56 -2.79 -22.06
CA ALA A 45 -2.87 -3.42 -21.88
C ALA A 45 -3.53 -3.08 -20.51
N LEU A 46 -2.76 -2.75 -19.47
CA LEU A 46 -3.28 -2.31 -18.16
C LEU A 46 -3.80 -0.87 -18.18
N GLY A 47 -3.45 -0.12 -19.23
CA GLY A 47 -3.90 1.25 -19.47
C GLY A 47 -5.20 1.33 -20.26
N ASP A 48 -5.75 0.19 -20.65
CA ASP A 48 -6.97 0.17 -21.46
C ASP A 48 -8.20 0.48 -20.59
N VAL A 49 -8.94 1.51 -20.98
CA VAL A 49 -10.11 1.99 -20.27
C VAL A 49 -11.34 1.51 -21.01
N HIS A 50 -12.23 0.82 -20.30
CA HIS A 50 -13.46 0.35 -20.90
C HIS A 50 -14.27 1.53 -21.48
N PRO A 51 -14.62 1.53 -22.78
CA PRO A 51 -15.18 2.71 -23.46
C PRO A 51 -16.53 3.17 -22.88
N ARG A 52 -17.34 2.23 -22.39
CA ARG A 52 -18.65 2.51 -21.78
C ARG A 52 -18.62 2.88 -20.29
N PHE A 53 -17.83 2.17 -19.48
CA PHE A 53 -17.83 2.32 -18.02
C PHE A 53 -16.70 3.20 -17.48
N ARG A 54 -15.75 3.57 -18.34
CA ARG A 54 -14.56 4.37 -17.99
C ARG A 54 -13.75 3.79 -16.83
N THR A 55 -13.81 2.47 -16.66
CA THR A 55 -13.07 1.72 -15.63
C THR A 55 -11.91 0.96 -16.27
N PRO A 56 -10.74 0.87 -15.59
CA PRO A 56 -9.61 0.08 -16.07
C PRO A 56 -9.89 -1.41 -15.81
N SER A 57 -10.64 -2.04 -16.73
CA SER A 57 -11.13 -3.42 -16.57
C SER A 57 -10.00 -4.45 -16.55
N THR A 58 -8.95 -4.23 -17.34
CA THR A 58 -7.78 -5.12 -17.39
C THR A 58 -6.99 -5.08 -16.08
N ALA A 59 -6.77 -3.89 -15.51
CA ALA A 59 -6.13 -3.74 -14.20
C ALA A 59 -6.92 -4.42 -13.07
N LEU A 60 -8.25 -4.28 -13.07
CA LEU A 60 -9.12 -4.96 -12.10
C LEU A 60 -9.02 -6.49 -12.21
N LEU A 61 -9.02 -7.02 -13.44
CA LEU A 61 -8.90 -8.47 -13.67
C LEU A 61 -7.53 -9.00 -13.24
N VAL A 62 -6.44 -8.28 -13.53
CA VAL A 62 -5.10 -8.66 -13.08
C VAL A 62 -5.00 -8.63 -11.55
N GLN A 63 -5.51 -7.57 -10.91
CA GLN A 63 -5.54 -7.48 -9.45
C GLN A 63 -6.36 -8.62 -8.82
N ALA A 64 -7.51 -8.95 -9.40
CA ALA A 64 -8.34 -10.07 -8.95
C ALA A 64 -7.62 -11.41 -9.13
N GLY A 65 -6.98 -11.63 -10.28
CA GLY A 65 -6.21 -12.84 -10.57
C GLY A 65 -5.05 -13.03 -9.59
N LEU A 66 -4.25 -11.99 -9.36
CA LEU A 66 -3.16 -12.01 -8.38
C LEU A 66 -3.69 -12.29 -6.96
N SER A 67 -4.80 -11.66 -6.58
CA SER A 67 -5.42 -11.89 -5.26
C SER A 67 -5.86 -13.34 -5.09
N ILE A 68 -6.50 -13.93 -6.10
CA ILE A 68 -6.93 -15.34 -6.09
C ILE A 68 -5.72 -16.27 -6.03
N ILE A 69 -4.70 -16.03 -6.85
CA ILE A 69 -3.47 -16.84 -6.85
C ILE A 69 -2.79 -16.79 -5.48
N LEU A 70 -2.67 -15.61 -4.87
CA LEU A 70 -2.08 -15.45 -3.55
C LEU A 70 -2.90 -16.12 -2.44
N LEU A 71 -4.24 -16.17 -2.56
CA LEU A 71 -5.09 -16.91 -1.63
C LEU A 71 -4.98 -18.43 -1.80
N LEU A 72 -4.80 -18.91 -3.04
CA LEU A 72 -4.62 -20.34 -3.33
C LEU A 72 -3.22 -20.83 -2.95
N LEU A 73 -2.22 -19.96 -3.07
CA LEU A 73 -0.91 -20.18 -2.47
C LEU A 73 -1.10 -20.17 -0.95
N ARG A 74 -0.87 -21.34 -0.33
CA ARG A 74 -1.17 -21.66 1.07
C ARG A 74 -0.29 -20.89 2.10
N GLY A 75 -0.03 -19.61 1.87
CA GLY A 75 0.60 -18.71 2.83
C GLY A 75 -0.40 -18.33 3.91
N SER A 76 0.04 -18.29 5.17
CA SER A 76 -0.78 -17.74 6.25
C SER A 76 -1.14 -16.29 5.90
N PHE A 77 -2.41 -15.89 5.97
CA PHE A 77 -2.83 -14.49 5.81
C PHE A 77 -1.95 -13.53 6.62
N ARG A 78 -1.56 -13.97 7.83
CA ARG A 78 -0.65 -13.24 8.73
C ARG A 78 0.71 -12.93 8.09
N GLN A 79 1.21 -13.83 7.26
CA GLN A 79 2.47 -13.66 6.54
C GLN A 79 2.34 -12.56 5.48
N PHE A 80 1.35 -12.64 4.61
CA PHE A 80 1.10 -11.61 3.59
C PHE A 80 0.82 -10.24 4.20
N PHE A 81 0.05 -10.21 5.29
CA PHE A 81 -0.23 -9.00 6.03
C PHE A 81 1.05 -8.38 6.60
N SER A 82 1.93 -9.18 7.22
CA SER A 82 3.21 -8.69 7.73
C SER A 82 4.12 -8.14 6.63
N LEU A 83 4.12 -8.78 5.45
CA LEU A 83 4.88 -8.32 4.28
C LEU A 83 4.37 -6.97 3.75
N ALA A 84 3.04 -6.83 3.66
CA ALA A 84 2.39 -5.62 3.18
C ALA A 84 2.67 -4.43 4.12
N ILE A 85 2.48 -4.62 5.43
CA ILE A 85 2.75 -3.57 6.44
C ILE A 85 4.21 -3.14 6.41
N PHE A 86 5.15 -4.08 6.36
CA PHE A 86 6.57 -3.75 6.31
C PHE A 86 6.90 -2.88 5.09
N SER A 87 6.42 -3.28 3.91
CA SER A 87 6.61 -2.53 2.67
C SER A 87 5.97 -1.14 2.74
N GLU A 88 4.75 -1.05 3.26
CA GLU A 88 4.00 0.20 3.38
C GLU A 88 4.71 1.21 4.30
N TRP A 89 5.16 0.77 5.48
CA TRP A 89 5.91 1.63 6.40
C TRP A 89 7.28 2.05 5.85
N LEU A 90 7.95 1.17 5.09
CA LEU A 90 9.18 1.52 4.40
C LEU A 90 8.95 2.64 3.38
N PHE A 91 7.92 2.53 2.55
CA PHE A 91 7.58 3.58 1.58
C PHE A 91 7.08 4.86 2.25
N TYR A 92 6.34 4.79 3.36
CA TYR A 92 5.97 5.97 4.14
C TYR A 92 7.19 6.68 4.73
N MET A 93 8.14 5.94 5.29
CA MET A 93 9.39 6.50 5.80
C MET A 93 10.18 7.18 4.68
N LEU A 94 10.33 6.52 3.53
CA LEU A 94 11.00 7.08 2.36
C LEU A 94 10.29 8.36 1.89
N THR A 95 8.97 8.31 1.73
CA THR A 95 8.16 9.46 1.29
C THR A 95 8.29 10.63 2.25
N ALA A 96 8.21 10.40 3.56
CA ALA A 96 8.41 11.45 4.56
C ALA A 96 9.84 12.02 4.53
N SER A 97 10.86 11.18 4.27
CA SER A 97 12.24 11.62 4.14
C SER A 97 12.46 12.54 2.94
N THR A 98 11.68 12.38 1.86
CA THR A 98 11.81 13.21 0.65
C THR A 98 11.58 14.69 0.93
N ILE A 99 10.81 15.05 1.96
CA ILE A 99 10.58 16.44 2.36
C ILE A 99 11.90 17.15 2.68
N PHE A 100 12.87 16.45 3.29
CA PHE A 100 14.19 17.01 3.57
C PHE A 100 15.02 17.15 2.29
N VAL A 101 14.89 16.20 1.37
CA VAL A 101 15.60 16.20 0.07
C VAL A 101 15.09 17.32 -0.83
N PHE A 102 13.78 17.39 -1.09
CA PHE A 102 13.17 18.41 -1.94
C PHE A 102 13.31 19.82 -1.36
N ARG A 103 13.40 19.96 -0.03
CA ARG A 103 13.71 21.26 0.57
C ARG A 103 15.12 21.75 0.27
N ARG A 104 16.09 20.84 0.09
CA ARG A 104 17.46 21.17 -0.31
C ARG A 104 17.60 21.31 -1.83
N ARG A 105 16.94 20.44 -2.60
CA ARG A 105 17.02 20.41 -4.07
C ARG A 105 16.29 21.58 -4.71
N ASP A 106 15.06 21.85 -4.27
CA ASP A 106 14.17 22.84 -4.87
C ASP A 106 13.69 23.87 -3.83
N PRO A 107 14.59 24.74 -3.32
CA PRO A 107 14.26 25.70 -2.27
C PRO A 107 13.25 26.77 -2.71
N ASN A 108 13.24 27.13 -4.00
CA ASN A 108 12.51 28.28 -4.54
C ASN A 108 11.11 27.96 -5.09
N VAL A 109 10.70 26.69 -5.11
CA VAL A 109 9.38 26.30 -5.61
C VAL A 109 8.28 26.85 -4.67
N PRO A 110 7.21 27.47 -5.19
CA PRO A 110 6.10 27.92 -4.35
C PRO A 110 5.45 26.73 -3.65
N ARG A 111 5.33 26.80 -2.32
CA ARG A 111 4.77 25.74 -1.47
C ARG A 111 3.46 26.22 -0.86
N PRO A 112 2.29 25.89 -1.45
CA PRO A 112 0.98 26.27 -0.91
C PRO A 112 0.75 25.73 0.50
N TYR A 113 1.34 24.57 0.81
CA TYR A 113 1.33 23.97 2.14
C TYR A 113 2.75 23.76 2.67
N ARG A 114 2.96 24.06 3.94
CA ARG A 114 4.21 23.79 4.66
C ARG A 114 3.88 22.93 5.87
N VAL A 115 4.62 21.83 6.03
CA VAL A 115 4.45 20.94 7.18
C VAL A 115 4.68 21.72 8.47
N TRP A 116 3.67 21.68 9.34
CA TRP A 116 3.75 22.28 10.67
C TRP A 116 4.80 21.56 11.53
N GLY A 117 5.57 22.32 12.30
CA GLY A 117 6.64 21.78 13.14
C GLY A 117 7.83 21.21 12.36
N TYR A 118 8.01 21.59 11.08
CA TYR A 118 9.24 21.27 10.35
C TYR A 118 10.46 21.96 10.99
N PRO A 119 11.59 21.27 11.22
CA PRO A 119 11.92 19.89 10.78
C PRO A 119 11.56 18.78 11.77
N VAL A 120 11.12 19.10 12.98
CA VAL A 120 10.98 18.16 14.10
C VAL A 120 9.91 17.09 13.82
N VAL A 121 8.72 17.49 13.36
CA VAL A 121 7.60 16.55 13.15
C VAL A 121 7.93 15.48 12.10
N PRO A 122 8.41 15.83 10.89
CA PRO A 122 8.82 14.80 9.92
C PRO A 122 10.02 13.97 10.38
N LEU A 123 10.94 14.57 11.14
CA LEU A 123 12.10 13.84 11.66
C LEU A 123 11.66 12.77 12.67
N LEU A 124 10.78 13.13 13.60
CA LEU A 124 10.20 12.19 14.56
C LEU A 124 9.44 11.06 13.85
N PHE A 125 8.69 11.37 12.79
CA PHE A 125 7.99 10.35 12.00
C PHE A 125 8.98 9.39 11.33
N VAL A 126 10.05 9.90 10.70
CA VAL A 126 11.08 9.06 10.07
C VAL A 126 11.80 8.19 11.11
N LEU A 127 12.15 8.75 12.26
CA LEU A 127 12.78 8.01 13.35
C LEU A 127 11.86 6.93 13.93
N ALA A 128 10.59 7.25 14.21
CA ALA A 128 9.61 6.31 14.72
C ALA A 128 9.33 5.18 13.71
N SER A 129 9.19 5.52 12.43
CA SER A 129 9.01 4.54 11.35
C SER A 129 10.24 3.64 11.21
N GLY A 130 11.45 4.21 11.30
CA GLY A 130 12.70 3.46 11.27
C GLY A 130 12.83 2.50 12.45
N LEU A 131 12.48 2.93 13.66
CA LEU A 131 12.44 2.07 14.84
C LEU A 131 11.43 0.93 14.69
N LEU A 132 10.22 1.23 14.20
CA LEU A 132 9.20 0.20 13.96
C LEU A 132 9.67 -0.83 12.92
N LEU A 133 10.27 -0.38 11.83
CA LEU A 133 10.83 -1.25 10.80
C LEU A 133 11.97 -2.10 11.36
N TYR A 134 12.84 -1.53 12.21
CA TYR A 134 13.90 -2.27 12.88
C TYR A 134 13.34 -3.38 13.78
N PHE A 135 12.39 -3.08 14.66
CA PHE A 135 11.77 -4.11 15.51
C PHE A 135 11.06 -5.17 14.68
N THR A 136 10.33 -4.77 13.64
CA THR A 136 9.65 -5.70 12.73
C THR A 136 10.64 -6.61 12.02
N PHE A 137 11.79 -6.06 11.60
CA PHE A 137 12.87 -6.82 10.94
C PHE A 137 13.50 -7.84 11.88
N VAL A 138 13.76 -7.47 13.13
CA VAL A 138 14.34 -8.38 14.14
C VAL A 138 13.35 -9.48 14.53
N ASP A 139 12.08 -9.14 14.74
CA ASP A 139 11.06 -10.11 15.15
C ASP A 139 10.70 -11.11 14.04
N ASN A 140 10.75 -10.69 12.77
CA ASN A 140 10.30 -11.50 11.63
C ASN A 140 11.23 -11.41 10.42
N VAL A 141 12.53 -11.69 10.64
CA VAL A 141 13.60 -11.62 9.62
C VAL A 141 13.20 -12.29 8.30
N ARG A 142 12.59 -13.48 8.35
CA ARG A 142 12.17 -14.21 7.14
C ARG A 142 11.15 -13.45 6.31
N ASN A 143 10.17 -12.83 6.94
CA ASN A 143 9.14 -12.06 6.23
C ASN A 143 9.73 -10.74 5.75
N SER A 144 10.48 -10.02 6.57
CA SER A 144 11.10 -8.76 6.14
C SER A 144 12.06 -8.96 4.96
N LEU A 145 12.84 -10.04 4.94
CA LEU A 145 13.65 -10.43 3.78
C LEU A 145 12.81 -10.67 2.53
N LEU A 146 11.72 -11.44 2.64
CA LEU A 146 10.80 -11.66 1.52
C LEU A 146 10.16 -10.35 1.04
N GLY A 147 9.82 -9.43 1.94
CA GLY A 147 9.31 -8.10 1.59
C GLY A 147 10.33 -7.29 0.80
N CYS A 148 11.58 -7.23 1.28
CA CYS A 148 12.67 -6.59 0.56
C CYS A 148 12.90 -7.24 -0.82
N LEU A 149 12.86 -8.58 -0.91
CA LEU A 149 13.02 -9.30 -2.18
C LEU A 149 11.88 -8.99 -3.15
N VAL A 150 10.64 -8.91 -2.69
CA VAL A 150 9.49 -8.53 -3.54
C VAL A 150 9.64 -7.10 -4.06
N ILE A 151 10.09 -6.17 -3.21
CA ILE A 151 10.37 -4.79 -3.62
C ILE A 151 11.51 -4.74 -4.65
N LEU A 152 12.60 -5.46 -4.40
CA LEU A 152 13.75 -5.51 -5.30
C LEU A 152 13.43 -6.21 -6.62
N ALA A 153 12.56 -7.22 -6.61
CA ALA A 153 12.06 -7.86 -7.84
C ALA A 153 11.25 -6.90 -8.71
N GLY A 154 10.73 -5.82 -8.14
CA GLY A 154 10.11 -4.72 -8.90
C GLY A 154 11.10 -3.86 -9.67
N VAL A 155 12.36 -3.73 -9.21
CA VAL A 155 13.39 -2.89 -9.84
C VAL A 155 13.71 -3.29 -11.29
N PRO A 156 13.94 -4.58 -11.63
CA PRO A 156 14.26 -4.99 -13.01
C PRO A 156 13.05 -5.00 -13.95
N VAL A 157 11.84 -4.78 -13.45
CA VAL A 157 10.61 -4.68 -14.27
C VAL A 157 10.44 -3.26 -14.85
N PHE A 158 11.21 -2.28 -14.36
CA PHE A 158 11.28 -0.90 -14.86
C PHE A 158 12.62 -0.63 -15.56
#